data_AF-A0A956DKS5-F1
#
_entry.id   AF-A0A956DKS5-F1
#
_cell.length_a   1.000
_cell.length_b   1.000
_cell.length_c   1.000
_cell.angle_alpha   90.00
_cell.angle_beta   90.00
_cell.angle_gamma   90.00
#
_symmetry.space_group_name_H-M   'P 1'
#
loop_
_entity.id
_entity.type
_entity.pdbx_description
1 polymer ?
#
loop_
_entity_poly.entity_id
_entity_poly.type
_entity_poly.pdbx_seq_one_letter_code
_entity_poly.pdbx_strand_id
1 'polypeptide(L)'
;MNGLASFVALWPAVFAAIVAAIMPREAKTSHRAALAFTAFFLVSSVLWLWPEGKGAAKAAVDSVEEWPYLLDVLIGLPLAGGIAVLFIPRQMLSLLRGFTYLIFAVTFAASLLLLQTPMTPGWHHQHIVPWIQEAGIRYHVAVDGISLWLIILTTFTTPIAAFASFGSIKTRIKELCAAYLILMGAMIGAFVALDLFLFYVFW
;
A
#
# COMPACT_ATOMS: atom_id res chain seq x y z
N MET A 1 21.73 26.06 -23.03
CA MET A 1 20.92 24.85 -23.27
C MET A 1 21.86 23.66 -23.24
N ASN A 2 21.86 22.92 -22.14
CA ASN A 2 22.95 21.99 -21.81
C ASN A 2 22.79 20.67 -22.57
N GLY A 3 23.65 20.41 -23.56
CA GLY A 3 23.62 19.18 -24.37
C GLY A 3 23.72 17.88 -23.57
N LEU A 4 24.19 17.95 -22.32
CA LEU A 4 24.21 16.83 -21.36
C LEU A 4 22.81 16.44 -20.88
N ALA A 5 21.88 17.39 -20.71
CA ALA A 5 20.51 17.09 -20.28
C ALA A 5 19.72 16.38 -21.39
N SER A 6 19.88 16.82 -22.65
CA SER A 6 19.29 16.14 -23.81
C SER A 6 19.88 14.75 -24.05
N PHE A 7 21.17 14.53 -23.76
CA PHE A 7 21.80 13.22 -23.88
C PHE A 7 21.29 12.23 -22.82
N VAL A 8 21.13 12.67 -21.57
CA VAL A 8 20.57 11.85 -20.49
C VAL A 8 19.11 11.48 -20.75
N ALA A 9 18.32 12.39 -21.33
CA ALA A 9 16.93 12.13 -21.72
C ALA A 9 16.82 11.11 -22.88
N LEU A 10 17.80 11.06 -23.79
CA LEU A 10 17.78 10.20 -24.98
C LEU A 10 18.48 8.85 -24.78
N TRP A 11 19.33 8.71 -23.77
CA TRP A 11 20.09 7.49 -23.46
C TRP A 11 19.24 6.21 -23.40
N PRO A 12 18.00 6.20 -22.86
CA PRO A 12 17.18 4.99 -22.79
C PRO A 12 16.65 4.57 -24.17
N ALA A 13 16.34 5.52 -25.05
CA ALA A 13 15.94 5.23 -26.43
C ALA A 13 17.11 4.69 -27.25
N VAL A 14 18.31 5.25 -27.04
CA VAL A 14 19.56 4.74 -27.63
C VAL A 14 19.87 3.33 -27.11
N PHE A 15 19.69 3.06 -25.82
CA PHE A 15 19.87 1.74 -25.22
C PHE A 15 18.87 0.71 -25.77
N ALA A 16 17.59 1.08 -25.91
CA ALA A 16 16.57 0.22 -26.52
C ALA A 16 16.90 -0.13 -27.99
N ALA A 17 17.43 0.82 -28.76
CA ALA A 17 17.90 0.59 -30.12
C ALA A 17 19.12 -0.35 -30.17
N ILE A 18 20.05 -0.22 -29.22
CA ILE A 18 21.23 -1.11 -29.10
C ILE A 18 20.80 -2.53 -28.72
N VAL A 19 19.87 -2.70 -27.76
CA VAL A 19 19.33 -4.01 -27.37
C VAL A 19 18.60 -4.68 -28.53
N ALA A 20 17.84 -3.91 -29.33
CA ALA A 20 17.21 -4.40 -30.55
C ALA A 20 18.23 -4.82 -31.63
N ALA A 21 19.41 -4.18 -31.67
CA ALA A 21 20.49 -4.52 -32.59
C ALA A 21 21.27 -5.79 -32.19
N ILE A 22 21.29 -6.14 -30.90
CA ILE A 22 22.04 -7.30 -30.34
C ILE A 22 21.22 -8.61 -30.39
N MET A 23 19.91 -8.55 -30.67
CA MET A 23 19.06 -9.76 -30.66
C MET A 23 19.47 -10.81 -31.74
N PRO A 24 19.51 -12.12 -31.41
CA PRO A 24 20.03 -13.16 -32.31
C PRO A 24 19.27 -13.26 -33.65
N ARG A 25 20.01 -13.48 -34.73
CA ARG A 25 19.54 -13.36 -36.12
C ARG A 25 18.64 -14.50 -36.65
N GLU A 26 18.24 -15.44 -35.80
CA GLU A 26 17.45 -16.62 -36.23
C GLU A 26 15.94 -16.35 -36.33
N ALA A 27 15.44 -15.23 -35.80
CA ALA A 27 14.03 -14.87 -35.84
C ALA A 27 13.66 -14.04 -37.09
N LYS A 28 12.50 -14.37 -37.71
CA LYS A 28 11.89 -13.62 -38.83
C LYS A 28 11.79 -12.12 -38.51
N THR A 29 12.05 -11.28 -39.50
CA THR A 29 12.10 -9.80 -39.40
C THR A 29 10.84 -9.18 -38.80
N SER A 30 9.67 -9.81 -38.98
CA SER A 30 8.40 -9.37 -38.39
C SER A 30 8.36 -9.42 -36.86
N HIS A 31 8.94 -10.46 -36.23
CA HIS A 31 8.98 -10.58 -34.77
C HIS A 31 9.95 -9.59 -34.14
N ARG A 32 11.04 -9.28 -34.85
CA ARG A 32 12.02 -8.29 -34.43
C ARG A 32 11.44 -6.87 -34.45
N ALA A 33 10.66 -6.54 -35.48
CA ALA A 33 9.97 -5.26 -35.56
C ALA A 33 8.91 -5.11 -34.45
N ALA A 34 8.15 -6.16 -34.17
CA ALA A 34 7.17 -6.15 -33.08
C ALA A 34 7.82 -5.95 -31.71
N LEU A 35 8.93 -6.64 -31.42
CA LEU A 35 9.66 -6.50 -30.16
C LEU A 35 10.35 -5.13 -30.02
N ALA A 36 10.87 -4.57 -31.12
CA ALA A 36 11.43 -3.21 -31.10
C ALA A 36 10.35 -2.16 -30.86
N PHE A 37 9.17 -2.34 -31.45
CA PHE A 37 8.02 -1.46 -31.25
C PHE A 37 7.53 -1.50 -29.80
N THR A 38 7.36 -2.69 -29.22
CA THR A 38 6.93 -2.83 -27.81
C THR A 38 7.96 -2.26 -26.85
N ALA A 39 9.26 -2.52 -27.06
CA ALA A 39 10.33 -1.96 -26.24
C ALA A 39 10.39 -0.42 -26.34
N PHE A 40 10.25 0.14 -27.55
CA PHE A 40 10.22 1.58 -27.76
C PHE A 40 9.04 2.24 -27.06
N PHE A 41 7.83 1.69 -27.22
CA PHE A 41 6.64 2.21 -26.55
C PHE A 41 6.75 2.12 -25.04
N LEU A 42 7.25 1.00 -24.50
CA LEU A 42 7.40 0.83 -23.06
C LEU A 42 8.42 1.84 -22.48
N VAL A 43 9.58 2.01 -23.13
CA VAL A 43 10.59 3.00 -22.72
C VAL A 43 10.05 4.42 -22.85
N SER A 44 9.37 4.75 -23.95
CA SER A 44 8.77 6.06 -24.16
C SER A 44 7.67 6.36 -23.14
N SER A 45 6.85 5.38 -22.78
CA SER A 45 5.82 5.51 -21.74
C SER A 45 6.44 5.71 -20.37
N VAL A 46 7.50 4.98 -20.03
CA VAL A 46 8.22 5.15 -18.76
C VAL A 46 8.85 6.53 -18.67
N LEU A 47 9.46 7.03 -19.75
CA LEU A 47 10.06 8.37 -19.78
C LEU A 47 9.01 9.48 -19.74
N TRP A 48 7.90 9.30 -20.44
CA TRP A 48 6.78 10.25 -20.42
C TRP A 48 6.09 10.32 -19.06
N LEU A 49 6.01 9.18 -18.36
CA LEU A 49 5.44 9.08 -17.03
C LEU A 49 6.40 9.57 -15.93
N TRP A 50 7.68 9.76 -16.24
CA TRP A 50 8.69 10.20 -15.27
C TRP A 50 8.72 11.73 -15.16
N PRO A 51 8.33 12.32 -14.02
CA PRO A 51 8.27 13.78 -13.89
C PRO A 51 9.67 14.35 -13.63
N GLU A 52 10.23 15.07 -14.61
CA GLU A 52 11.41 15.93 -14.41
C GLU A 52 11.00 17.22 -13.69
N GLY A 53 11.02 17.24 -12.36
CA GLY A 53 10.72 18.48 -11.61
C GLY A 53 10.43 18.32 -10.11
N LYS A 54 11.39 17.82 -9.35
CA LYS A 54 11.31 17.68 -7.87
C LYS A 54 11.45 19.01 -7.11
N GLY A 55 10.60 20.00 -7.43
CA GLY A 55 10.54 21.29 -6.72
C GLY A 55 9.15 21.64 -6.22
N ALA A 56 8.11 21.43 -7.05
CA ALA A 56 6.74 21.84 -6.74
C ALA A 56 6.00 20.87 -5.79
N ALA A 57 6.27 19.55 -5.90
CA ALA A 57 5.64 18.54 -5.04
C ALA A 57 6.09 18.65 -3.57
N LYS A 58 7.33 19.11 -3.34
CA LYS A 58 7.87 19.28 -1.98
C LYS A 58 7.22 20.46 -1.24
N ALA A 59 6.81 21.50 -1.96
CA ALA A 59 6.26 22.72 -1.36
C ALA A 59 4.77 22.63 -0.98
N ALA A 60 4.02 21.66 -1.53
CA ALA A 60 2.59 21.47 -1.22
C ALA A 60 2.34 20.62 0.03
N VAL A 61 3.22 19.64 0.30
CA VAL A 61 3.14 18.71 1.43
C VAL A 61 3.35 19.42 2.78
N ASP A 62 4.10 20.52 2.81
CA ASP A 62 4.44 21.25 4.05
C ASP A 62 3.28 22.11 4.62
N SER A 63 2.08 22.10 4.02
CA SER A 63 1.00 23.05 4.35
C SER A 63 -0.11 22.52 5.28
N VAL A 64 -0.15 21.22 5.57
CA VAL A 64 -1.14 20.61 6.46
C VAL A 64 -0.42 19.88 7.59
N GLU A 65 -0.71 20.24 8.84
CA GLU A 65 -0.23 19.51 10.01
C GLU A 65 -0.97 18.16 10.08
N GLU A 66 -0.41 17.17 9.40
CA GLU A 66 -0.97 15.82 9.33
C GLU A 66 -0.63 15.05 10.59
N TRP A 67 -1.59 14.29 11.14
CA TRP A 67 -1.34 13.43 12.30
C TRP A 67 -0.52 12.21 11.86
N PRO A 68 0.78 12.09 12.25
CA PRO A 68 1.64 11.02 11.72
C PRO A 68 1.29 9.64 12.27
N TYR A 69 0.71 9.57 13.47
CA TYR A 69 0.39 8.30 14.13
C TYR A 69 -0.97 7.70 13.71
N LEU A 70 -1.71 8.35 12.81
CA LEU A 70 -3.01 7.86 12.37
C LEU A 70 -2.92 6.45 11.75
N LEU A 71 -1.92 6.22 10.91
CA LEU A 71 -1.72 4.90 10.27
C LEU A 71 -1.37 3.82 11.30
N ASP A 72 -0.59 4.16 12.32
CA ASP A 72 -0.28 3.23 13.41
C ASP A 72 -1.52 2.85 14.20
N VAL A 73 -2.44 3.79 14.43
CA VAL A 73 -3.72 3.50 15.06
C VAL A 73 -4.56 2.59 14.17
N LEU A 74 -4.62 2.85 12.86
CA LEU A 74 -5.39 2.04 11.92
C LEU A 74 -4.88 0.60 11.78
N ILE A 75 -3.56 0.40 11.85
CA ILE A 75 -2.94 -0.94 11.84
C ILE A 75 -3.06 -1.58 13.23
N GLY A 76 -2.64 -0.85 14.27
CA GLY A 76 -2.47 -1.37 15.61
C GLY A 76 -3.78 -1.69 16.32
N LEU A 77 -4.84 -0.89 16.11
CA LEU A 77 -6.14 -1.08 16.76
C LEU A 77 -6.78 -2.45 16.43
N PRO A 78 -6.93 -2.86 15.15
CA PRO A 78 -7.45 -4.18 14.83
C PRO A 78 -6.48 -5.31 15.22
N LEU A 79 -5.16 -5.14 15.10
CA LEU A 79 -4.20 -6.16 15.57
C LEU A 79 -4.31 -6.40 17.09
N ALA A 80 -4.30 -5.31 17.87
CA ALA A 80 -4.46 -5.36 19.32
C ALA A 80 -5.84 -5.90 19.71
N GLY A 81 -6.90 -5.53 18.98
CA GLY A 81 -8.23 -6.08 19.13
C GLY A 81 -8.27 -7.59 18.91
N GLY A 82 -7.60 -8.10 17.88
CA GLY A 82 -7.49 -9.53 17.58
C GLY A 82 -6.81 -10.31 18.70
N ILE A 83 -5.73 -9.76 19.26
CA ILE A 83 -5.06 -10.32 20.44
C ILE A 83 -5.97 -10.24 21.68
N ALA A 84 -6.65 -9.11 21.91
CA ALA A 84 -7.54 -8.91 23.05
C ALA A 84 -8.72 -9.91 23.06
N VAL A 85 -9.27 -10.23 21.89
CA VAL A 85 -10.30 -11.26 21.73
C VAL A 85 -9.86 -12.62 22.26
N LEU A 86 -8.56 -12.94 22.19
CA LEU A 86 -8.02 -14.21 22.70
C LEU A 86 -8.10 -14.32 24.23
N PHE A 87 -8.28 -13.23 24.96
CA PHE A 87 -8.48 -13.23 26.40
C PHE A 87 -9.96 -13.30 26.82
N ILE A 88 -10.89 -13.11 25.89
CA ILE A 88 -12.34 -13.21 26.16
C ILE A 88 -12.76 -14.70 26.25
N PRO A 89 -13.60 -15.10 27.23
CA PRO A 89 -14.10 -16.47 27.34
C PRO A 89 -14.90 -16.91 26.11
N ARG A 90 -14.61 -18.13 25.60
CA ARG A 90 -15.22 -18.67 24.37
C ARG A 90 -16.74 -18.86 24.43
N GLN A 91 -17.31 -18.89 25.64
CA GLN A 91 -18.74 -19.04 25.89
C GLN A 91 -19.53 -17.75 25.64
N MET A 92 -18.86 -16.59 25.70
CA MET A 92 -19.49 -15.26 25.58
C MET A 92 -19.59 -14.82 24.11
N LEU A 93 -20.33 -15.58 23.29
CA LEU A 93 -20.42 -15.35 21.83
C LEU A 93 -20.90 -13.94 21.47
N SER A 94 -21.84 -13.39 22.23
CA SER A 94 -22.34 -12.02 22.02
C SER A 94 -21.25 -10.98 22.25
N LEU A 95 -20.46 -11.14 23.33
CA LEU A 95 -19.36 -10.23 23.65
C LEU A 95 -18.23 -10.32 22.61
N LEU A 96 -17.86 -11.53 22.17
CA LEU A 96 -16.86 -11.73 21.11
C LEU A 96 -17.23 -10.97 19.83
N ARG A 97 -18.46 -11.16 19.34
CA ARG A 97 -18.96 -10.51 18.12
C ARG A 97 -19.13 -9.01 18.31
N GLY A 98 -19.72 -8.58 19.43
CA GLY A 98 -19.92 -7.18 19.75
C GLY A 98 -18.61 -6.41 19.85
N PHE A 99 -17.61 -6.98 20.55
CA PHE A 99 -16.28 -6.40 20.63
C PHE A 99 -15.60 -6.33 19.25
N THR A 100 -15.72 -7.38 18.43
CA THR A 100 -15.17 -7.39 17.07
C THR A 100 -15.77 -6.27 16.22
N TYR A 101 -17.10 -6.12 16.23
CA TYR A 101 -17.78 -5.04 15.51
C TYR A 101 -17.46 -3.65 16.06
N LEU A 102 -17.25 -3.53 17.37
CA LEU A 102 -16.82 -2.26 17.97
C LEU A 102 -15.46 -1.85 17.41
N ILE A 103 -14.48 -2.75 17.40
CA ILE A 103 -13.15 -2.45 16.84
C ILE A 103 -13.27 -2.11 15.36
N PHE A 104 -14.03 -2.88 14.58
CA PHE A 104 -14.32 -2.55 13.19
C PHE A 104 -14.92 -1.16 12.98
N ALA A 105 -15.92 -0.79 13.77
CA ALA A 105 -16.57 0.51 13.67
C ALA A 105 -15.61 1.65 14.02
N VAL A 106 -14.79 1.48 15.07
CA VAL A 106 -13.79 2.48 15.46
C VAL A 106 -12.70 2.60 14.39
N THR A 107 -12.18 1.50 13.85
CA THR A 107 -11.17 1.53 12.78
C THR A 107 -11.73 2.15 11.50
N PHE A 108 -12.98 1.86 11.13
CA PHE A 108 -13.65 2.51 10.00
C PHE A 108 -13.86 4.01 10.24
N ALA A 109 -14.33 4.41 11.43
CA ALA A 109 -14.49 5.83 11.76
C ALA A 109 -13.14 6.57 11.73
N ALA A 110 -12.07 5.95 12.23
CA ALA A 110 -10.73 6.51 12.17
C ALA A 110 -10.21 6.61 10.72
N SER A 111 -10.54 5.65 9.84
CA SER A 111 -10.09 5.70 8.44
C SER A 111 -10.72 6.84 7.66
N LEU A 112 -11.92 7.30 8.03
CA LEU A 112 -12.55 8.48 7.43
C LEU A 112 -11.78 9.78 7.71
N LEU A 113 -10.93 9.84 8.74
CA LEU A 113 -10.07 11.00 8.97
C LEU A 113 -9.07 11.21 7.82
N LEU A 114 -8.70 10.16 7.10
CA LEU A 114 -7.84 10.25 5.92
C LEU A 114 -8.47 11.09 4.79
N LEU A 115 -9.81 11.21 4.74
CA LEU A 115 -10.52 12.02 3.74
C LEU A 115 -10.39 13.53 3.98
N GLN A 116 -9.91 13.95 5.15
CA GLN A 116 -9.69 15.36 5.46
C GLN A 116 -8.42 15.90 4.80
N THR A 117 -7.49 15.01 4.47
CA THR A 117 -6.21 15.36 3.86
C THR A 117 -6.33 15.33 2.33
N PRO A 118 -6.07 16.43 1.62
CA PRO A 118 -6.05 16.43 0.16
C PRO A 118 -4.86 15.59 -0.32
N MET A 119 -5.16 14.46 -0.97
CA MET A 119 -4.13 13.53 -1.49
C MET A 119 -3.42 14.12 -2.72
N THR A 120 -2.47 15.01 -2.48
CA THR A 120 -1.57 15.57 -3.49
C THR A 120 -0.50 14.54 -3.90
N PRO A 121 0.22 14.74 -5.01
CA PRO A 121 1.34 13.86 -5.37
C PRO A 121 2.41 13.85 -4.28
N GLY A 122 2.53 12.73 -3.56
CA GLY A 122 3.43 12.61 -2.42
C GLY A 122 2.97 11.52 -1.46
N TRP A 123 3.63 11.47 -0.30
CA TRP A 123 3.29 10.59 0.82
C TRP A 123 2.67 11.43 1.94
N HIS A 124 1.52 10.98 2.43
CA HIS A 124 0.78 11.63 3.51
C HIS A 124 0.76 10.74 4.77
N HIS A 125 0.48 11.32 5.94
CA HIS A 125 0.45 10.67 7.25
C HIS A 125 1.69 9.79 7.51
N GLN A 126 2.86 10.31 7.14
CA GLN A 126 4.09 9.53 7.15
C GLN A 126 4.63 9.35 8.57
N HIS A 127 4.97 8.10 8.91
CA HIS A 127 5.70 7.77 10.13
C HIS A 127 6.88 6.85 9.80
N ILE A 128 8.08 7.29 10.18
CA ILE A 128 9.34 6.58 9.91
C ILE A 128 10.10 6.38 11.21
N VAL A 129 10.31 5.13 11.58
CA VAL A 129 11.15 4.75 12.73
C VAL A 129 12.16 3.69 12.27
N PRO A 130 13.46 3.84 12.59
CA PRO A 130 14.44 2.78 12.34
C PRO A 130 14.06 1.51 13.11
N TRP A 131 14.00 0.36 12.42
CA TRP A 131 13.67 -0.92 13.08
C TRP A 131 14.91 -1.80 13.23
N ILE A 132 15.58 -2.16 12.13
CA ILE A 132 16.85 -2.92 12.15
C ILE A 132 17.87 -2.13 11.33
N GLN A 133 18.62 -1.27 12.02
CA GLN A 133 19.52 -0.30 11.38
C GLN A 133 20.61 -0.97 10.54
N GLU A 134 21.17 -2.09 11.02
CA GLU A 134 22.22 -2.84 10.33
C GLU A 134 21.78 -3.39 8.96
N ALA A 135 20.50 -3.75 8.85
CA ALA A 135 19.88 -4.25 7.62
C ALA A 135 19.22 -3.12 6.79
N GLY A 136 19.26 -1.87 7.27
CA GLY A 136 18.59 -0.73 6.64
C GLY A 136 17.05 -0.76 6.72
N ILE A 137 16.47 -1.68 7.50
CA ILE A 137 15.02 -1.91 7.60
C ILE A 137 14.40 -0.85 8.50
N ARG A 138 13.30 -0.26 8.04
CA ARG A 138 12.56 0.79 8.74
C ARG A 138 11.10 0.40 8.88
N TYR A 139 10.51 0.78 10.02
CA TYR A 139 9.07 0.92 10.08
C TYR A 139 8.72 2.21 9.34
N HIS A 140 8.45 2.08 8.04
CA HIS A 140 8.12 3.20 7.16
C HIS A 140 6.72 2.97 6.62
N VAL A 141 5.77 3.73 7.17
CA VAL A 141 4.38 3.74 6.74
C VAL A 141 3.99 5.12 6.24
N ALA A 142 3.27 5.16 5.13
CA ALA A 142 2.63 6.38 4.63
C ALA A 142 1.45 6.00 3.72
N VAL A 143 0.60 6.96 3.43
CA VAL A 143 -0.57 6.77 2.55
C VAL A 143 -0.42 7.62 1.28
N ASP A 144 -0.83 7.06 0.14
CA ASP A 144 -1.03 7.78 -1.11
C ASP A 144 -2.51 7.78 -1.52
N GLY A 145 -2.82 8.42 -2.65
CA GLY A 145 -4.19 8.50 -3.16
C GLY A 145 -4.85 7.16 -3.45
N ILE A 146 -4.08 6.11 -3.80
CA ILE A 146 -4.62 4.77 -4.06
C ILE A 146 -4.86 4.03 -2.75
N SER A 147 -3.86 4.02 -1.87
CA SER A 147 -3.88 3.35 -0.57
C SER A 147 -5.00 3.87 0.31
N LEU A 148 -5.30 5.18 0.26
CA LEU A 148 -6.47 5.76 0.94
C LEU A 148 -7.76 4.99 0.62
N TRP A 149 -8.04 4.75 -0.68
CA TRP A 149 -9.27 4.07 -1.08
C TRP A 149 -9.24 2.58 -0.71
N LEU A 150 -8.08 1.94 -0.76
CA LEU A 150 -7.92 0.55 -0.34
C LEU A 150 -8.14 0.38 1.18
N ILE A 151 -7.68 1.32 2.00
CA ILE A 151 -7.93 1.32 3.46
C ILE A 151 -9.42 1.52 3.74
N ILE A 152 -10.06 2.52 3.11
CA ILE A 152 -11.50 2.78 3.31
C ILE A 152 -12.33 1.58 2.85
N LEU A 153 -12.02 1.01 1.68
CA LEU A 153 -12.69 -0.17 1.17
C LEU A 153 -12.52 -1.36 2.12
N THR A 154 -11.30 -1.62 2.60
CA THR A 154 -11.01 -2.73 3.51
C THR A 154 -11.74 -2.56 4.83
N THR A 155 -11.71 -1.35 5.39
CA THR A 155 -12.36 -1.04 6.66
C THR A 155 -13.89 -1.07 6.57
N PHE A 156 -14.45 -0.82 5.38
CA PHE A 156 -15.87 -0.94 5.10
C PHE A 156 -16.33 -2.37 4.78
N THR A 157 -15.55 -3.13 4.03
CA THR A 157 -15.95 -4.46 3.53
C THR A 157 -15.70 -5.57 4.52
N THR A 158 -14.66 -5.49 5.35
CA THR A 158 -14.34 -6.53 6.35
C THR A 158 -15.48 -6.76 7.35
N PRO A 159 -16.15 -5.72 7.90
CA PRO A 159 -17.29 -5.90 8.80
C PRO A 159 -18.48 -6.58 8.11
N ILE A 160 -18.72 -6.27 6.83
CA ILE A 160 -19.77 -6.91 6.02
C ILE A 160 -19.44 -8.39 5.81
N ALA A 161 -18.19 -8.71 5.49
CA ALA A 161 -17.72 -10.08 5.35
C ALA A 161 -17.87 -10.86 6.67
N ALA A 162 -17.52 -10.25 7.81
CA ALA A 162 -17.71 -10.85 9.13
C ALA A 162 -19.20 -11.07 9.45
N PHE A 163 -20.08 -10.15 9.05
CA PHE A 163 -21.53 -10.30 9.21
C PHE A 163 -22.09 -11.49 8.45
N ALA A 164 -21.70 -11.65 7.18
CA ALA A 164 -22.07 -12.83 6.40
C ALA A 164 -21.55 -14.12 7.06
N SER A 165 -20.29 -14.12 7.51
CA SER A 165 -19.65 -15.28 8.14
C SER A 165 -20.27 -15.68 9.48
N PHE A 166 -20.63 -14.73 10.35
CA PHE A 166 -21.31 -15.06 11.62
C PHE A 166 -22.73 -15.61 11.42
N GLY A 167 -23.33 -15.34 10.26
CA GLY A 167 -24.59 -15.94 9.82
C GLY A 167 -24.49 -17.45 9.61
N SER A 168 -23.41 -17.93 8.97
CA SER A 168 -23.23 -19.34 8.58
C SER A 168 -22.34 -20.13 9.53
N ILE A 169 -21.22 -19.55 9.99
CA ILE A 169 -20.23 -20.23 10.84
C ILE A 169 -20.69 -20.15 12.30
N LYS A 170 -20.78 -21.31 12.97
CA LYS A 170 -21.21 -21.44 14.38
C LYS A 170 -20.14 -22.03 15.30
N THR A 171 -19.06 -22.57 14.76
CA THR A 171 -17.94 -23.16 15.51
C THR A 171 -16.74 -22.23 15.48
N ARG A 172 -15.86 -22.31 16.50
CA ARG A 172 -14.60 -21.54 16.59
C ARG A 172 -14.76 -20.02 16.36
N ILE A 173 -15.83 -19.44 16.90
CA ILE A 173 -16.15 -18.01 16.71
C ILE A 173 -15.06 -17.11 17.29
N LYS A 174 -14.43 -17.52 18.39
CA LYS A 174 -13.36 -16.76 19.03
C LYS A 174 -12.15 -16.62 18.09
N GLU A 175 -11.74 -17.73 17.50
CA GLU A 175 -10.64 -17.79 16.54
C GLU A 175 -10.99 -17.03 15.25
N LEU A 176 -12.24 -17.15 14.79
CA LEU A 176 -12.74 -16.39 13.64
C LEU A 176 -12.71 -14.88 13.87
N CYS A 177 -13.18 -14.41 15.04
CA CYS A 177 -13.12 -13.01 15.44
C CYS A 177 -11.68 -12.50 15.49
N ALA A 178 -10.77 -13.25 16.13
CA ALA A 178 -9.35 -12.89 16.18
C ALA A 178 -8.73 -12.83 14.78
N ALA A 179 -9.02 -13.82 13.93
CA ALA A 179 -8.52 -13.86 12.56
C ALA A 179 -9.01 -12.68 11.71
N TYR A 180 -10.29 -12.32 11.82
CA TYR A 180 -10.86 -11.17 11.11
C TYR A 180 -10.19 -9.84 11.49
N LEU A 181 -9.95 -9.63 12.78
CA LEU A 181 -9.29 -8.44 13.29
C LEU A 181 -7.81 -8.39 12.89
N ILE A 182 -7.09 -9.51 13.02
CA ILE A 182 -5.69 -9.60 12.59
C ILE A 182 -5.58 -9.38 11.08
N LEU A 183 -6.46 -10.00 10.30
CA LEU A 183 -6.51 -9.86 8.84
C LEU A 183 -6.73 -8.40 8.44
N MET A 184 -7.67 -7.71 9.08
CA MET A 184 -7.92 -6.28 8.80
C MET A 184 -6.68 -5.43 9.04
N GLY A 185 -6.01 -5.62 10.18
CA GLY A 185 -4.78 -4.88 10.50
C GLY A 185 -3.62 -5.21 9.55
N ALA A 186 -3.45 -6.48 9.20
CA ALA A 186 -2.45 -6.93 8.24
C ALA A 186 -2.69 -6.35 6.85
N MET A 187 -3.94 -6.40 6.34
CA MET A 187 -4.30 -5.80 5.05
C MET A 187 -4.02 -4.29 5.01
N ILE A 188 -4.41 -3.55 6.05
CA ILE A 188 -4.12 -2.11 6.15
C ILE A 188 -2.60 -1.89 6.14
N GLY A 189 -1.84 -2.66 6.93
CA GLY A 189 -0.38 -2.58 6.98
C GLY A 189 0.27 -2.83 5.62
N ALA A 190 -0.20 -3.83 4.86
CA ALA A 190 0.31 -4.14 3.53
C ALA A 190 0.07 -3.01 2.53
N PHE A 191 -1.02 -2.23 2.66
CA PHE A 191 -1.28 -1.10 1.76
C PHE A 191 -0.42 0.13 2.05
N VAL A 192 0.01 0.33 3.30
CA VAL A 192 0.75 1.55 3.69
C VAL A 192 2.24 1.35 3.91
N ALA A 193 2.72 0.11 3.91
CA ALA A 193 4.15 -0.19 4.09
C ALA A 193 4.96 0.23 2.86
N LEU A 194 5.94 1.11 3.07
CA LEU A 194 6.88 1.58 2.03
C LEU A 194 8.27 0.94 2.11
N ASP A 195 8.52 0.16 3.16
CA ASP A 195 9.69 -0.69 3.26
C ASP A 195 9.34 -2.12 2.78
N LEU A 196 10.15 -2.70 1.90
CA LEU A 196 9.89 -4.00 1.30
C LEU A 196 9.82 -5.13 2.33
N PHE A 197 10.65 -5.07 3.38
CA PHE A 197 10.63 -6.06 4.44
C PHE A 197 9.35 -5.93 5.26
N LEU A 198 8.97 -4.70 5.63
CA LEU A 198 7.74 -4.43 6.36
C LEU A 198 6.49 -4.86 5.57
N PHE A 199 6.46 -4.59 4.27
CA PHE A 199 5.39 -5.04 3.37
C PHE A 199 5.22 -6.56 3.43
N TYR A 200 6.32 -7.32 3.36
CA TYR A 200 6.30 -8.78 3.40
C TYR A 200 5.87 -9.34 4.77
N VAL A 201 6.08 -8.60 5.86
CA VAL A 201 5.58 -9.00 7.19
C VAL A 201 4.05 -8.91 7.26
N PHE A 202 3.45 -7.96 6.55
CA PHE A 202 2.00 -7.78 6.53
C PHE A 202 1.27 -8.61 5.47
N TRP A 203 1.98 -9.07 4.43
CA TRP A 203 1.45 -9.82 3.31
C TRP A 203 1.39 -11.34 3.59
#